data_AF-A0A815XR64-F1
#
_entry.id   AF-A0A815XR64-F1
#
_cell.length_a   1.000
_cell.length_b   1.000
_cell.length_c   1.000
_cell.angle_alpha   90.00
_cell.angle_beta   90.00
_cell.angle_gamma   90.00
#
_symmetry.space_group_name_H-M   'P 1'
#
loop_
_entity.id
_entity.type
_entity.pdbx_description
1 polymer ?
#
loop_
_entity_poly.entity_id
_entity_poly.type
_entity_poly.pdbx_seq_one_letter_code
_entity_poly.pdbx_strand_id
1 'polypeptide(L)'
;MDKEFQLHRDHFQSIRKQLTDSEIQNVGNELKIAFNKLEDTSSTIQQIPTLLYICGTRVEYNHDQMRSFDLAKAVNCQRLMRNSNIDTRSGNSNNIQSLKPCRDGADCSLHHDGDIQHNEYYSHPCRWKQECKYGTSCREQSDPRHCDHFHHPTRTSLFVPSATASSHLSNMNSDTTRSSRIHTNHGDNGMQKAYSIGGAIALERLSQQDQTTIKNMREDAVIVVPGTYDHIDQVLTKLNLKFTTVQQYELMNYPLKTYQTVYINCASNFPREAAYRLREFVEKGLHIITTDWALRNVLQVAFSDFVKHNGQSTRDEVVGIEVVDPNHAFVNGFVLAATHAEPQWWLETGSHPIEIVDKKRVKVLIRSQALYDKYQSDAVIVTFDCGQGNVTHMISHFYLQRSDTPNARHKMSAQQYAQDIKASDNITKLISKDGQNLNYAQIQSSATSAQFIYNLVSNRLNSTNQSTSSTHSRKNFQ
;
A
#
# COMPACT_ATOMS: atom_id res chain seq x y z
N MET A 1 18.89 28.36 8.71
CA MET A 1 17.66 28.55 9.50
C MET A 1 17.45 29.99 9.95
N ASP A 2 18.46 30.74 10.42
CA ASP A 2 18.24 32.11 10.96
C ASP A 2 17.82 33.19 9.95
N LYS A 3 18.24 33.12 8.68
CA LYS A 3 17.91 34.15 7.68
C LYS A 3 16.44 34.14 7.25
N GLU A 4 15.83 32.96 7.21
CA GLU A 4 14.44 32.77 6.78
C GLU A 4 13.47 33.24 7.88
N PHE A 5 13.80 32.94 9.14
CA PHE A 5 13.06 33.42 10.30
C PHE A 5 13.06 34.95 10.43
N GLN A 6 14.22 35.56 10.16
CA GLN A 6 14.37 37.02 10.14
C GLN A 6 13.49 37.66 9.05
N LEU A 7 13.46 37.07 7.85
CA LEU A 7 12.65 37.55 6.72
C LEU A 7 11.15 37.55 7.06
N HIS A 8 10.68 36.47 7.69
CA HIS A 8 9.28 36.37 8.13
C HIS A 8 8.95 37.40 9.21
N ARG A 9 9.82 37.59 10.21
CA ARG A 9 9.62 38.58 11.27
C ARG A 9 9.49 40.00 10.72
N ASP A 10 10.36 40.36 9.80
CA ASP A 10 10.39 41.71 9.22
C ASP A 10 9.17 41.96 8.31
N HIS A 11 8.71 40.93 7.59
CA HIS A 11 7.47 40.96 6.82
C HIS A 11 6.22 41.15 7.72
N PHE A 12 6.15 40.45 8.85
CA PHE A 12 5.07 40.61 9.82
C PHE A 12 5.01 42.01 10.45
N GLN A 13 6.16 42.61 10.75
CA GLN A 13 6.23 43.97 11.28
C GLN A 13 5.81 45.02 10.24
N SER A 14 6.06 44.77 8.96
CA SER A 14 5.61 45.63 7.86
C SER A 14 4.09 45.64 7.74
N ILE A 15 3.45 44.47 7.77
CA ILE A 15 1.98 44.34 7.71
C ILE A 15 1.31 45.00 8.91
N ARG A 16 1.87 44.84 10.13
CA ARG A 16 1.31 45.44 11.35
C ARG A 16 1.29 46.97 11.29
N LYS A 17 2.28 47.60 10.65
CA LYS A 17 2.32 49.07 10.49
C LYS A 17 1.26 49.62 9.54
N GLN A 18 0.60 48.76 8.76
CA GLN A 18 -0.41 49.14 7.77
C GLN A 18 -1.85 49.02 8.30
N LEU A 19 -2.03 48.54 9.53
CA LEU A 19 -3.35 48.37 10.14
C LEU A 19 -3.58 49.46 11.19
N THR A 20 -4.80 49.99 11.23
CA THR A 20 -5.25 50.90 12.28
C THR A 20 -5.63 50.11 13.53
N ASP A 21 -5.52 50.74 14.71
CA ASP A 21 -5.89 50.08 15.97
C ASP A 21 -7.36 49.63 15.99
N SER A 22 -8.24 50.35 15.28
CA SER A 22 -9.64 49.98 15.11
C SER A 22 -9.84 48.69 14.30
N GLU A 23 -9.00 48.43 13.30
CA GLU A 23 -9.07 47.21 12.48
C GLU A 23 -8.59 46.00 13.28
N ILE A 24 -7.54 46.18 14.09
CA ILE A 24 -7.04 45.16 15.01
C ILE A 24 -8.12 44.82 16.06
N GLN A 25 -8.78 45.84 16.62
CA GLN A 25 -9.85 45.68 17.60
C GLN A 25 -11.06 44.93 17.03
N ASN A 26 -11.47 45.26 15.80
CA ASN A 26 -12.61 44.62 15.14
C ASN A 26 -12.37 43.13 14.86
N VAL A 27 -11.18 42.77 14.39
CA VAL A 27 -10.84 41.34 14.21
C VAL A 27 -10.78 40.61 15.55
N GLY A 28 -10.25 41.26 16.59
CA GLY A 28 -10.27 40.71 17.96
C GLY A 28 -11.68 40.43 18.46
N ASN A 29 -12.64 41.32 18.16
CA ASN A 29 -14.04 41.15 18.53
C ASN A 29 -14.73 40.03 17.74
N GLU A 30 -14.47 39.91 16.44
CA GLU A 30 -15.02 38.80 15.62
C GLU A 30 -14.49 37.44 16.06
N LEU A 31 -13.20 37.34 16.39
CA LEU A 31 -12.60 36.12 16.92
C LEU A 31 -13.17 35.76 18.30
N LYS A 32 -13.43 36.75 19.16
CA LYS A 32 -14.08 36.54 20.46
C LYS A 32 -15.50 36.01 20.31
N ILE A 33 -16.26 36.52 19.33
CA ILE A 33 -17.59 36.01 18.99
C ILE A 33 -17.51 34.58 18.46
N ALA A 34 -16.52 34.27 17.62
CA ALA A 34 -16.31 32.91 17.10
C ALA A 34 -15.90 31.92 18.21
N PHE A 35 -15.07 32.35 19.16
CA PHE A 35 -14.65 31.56 20.31
C PHE A 35 -15.81 31.27 21.27
N ASN A 36 -16.62 32.28 21.58
CA ASN A 36 -17.80 32.12 22.43
C ASN A 36 -18.85 31.19 21.80
N LYS A 37 -18.89 31.09 20.46
CA LYS A 37 -19.73 30.12 19.73
C LYS A 37 -19.19 28.69 19.78
N LEU A 38 -17.90 28.49 20.07
CA LEU A 38 -17.26 27.18 20.16
C LEU A 38 -17.36 26.56 21.56
N GLU A 39 -17.41 27.39 22.62
CA GLU A 39 -17.58 26.91 24.01
C GLU A 39 -18.94 26.25 24.27
N ASP A 40 -19.96 26.52 23.44
CA ASP A 40 -21.32 25.97 23.61
C ASP A 40 -21.49 24.54 23.02
N THR A 41 -20.40 23.90 22.58
CA THR A 41 -20.43 22.52 22.09
C THR A 41 -19.31 21.68 22.71
N SER A 42 -19.66 20.74 23.58
CA SER A 42 -18.74 19.90 24.36
C SER A 42 -17.92 18.87 23.57
N SER A 43 -17.85 18.99 22.24
CA SER A 43 -17.09 18.09 21.36
C SER A 43 -15.78 18.67 20.82
N THR A 44 -15.43 19.91 21.18
CA THR A 44 -14.37 20.66 20.49
C THR A 44 -13.06 20.79 21.27
N ILE A 45 -12.70 19.81 22.10
CA ILE A 45 -11.37 19.74 22.74
C ILE A 45 -10.36 18.95 21.87
N GLN A 46 -10.82 18.19 20.86
CA GLN A 46 -9.93 17.37 20.01
C GLN A 46 -9.45 18.04 18.70
N GLN A 47 -9.85 19.27 18.39
CA GLN A 47 -9.50 19.94 17.12
C GLN A 47 -8.45 21.05 17.23
N ILE A 48 -7.97 21.35 18.44
CA ILE A 48 -6.96 22.40 18.68
C ILE A 48 -5.59 22.10 18.03
N PRO A 49 -5.11 20.85 17.93
CA PRO A 49 -3.80 20.58 17.31
C PRO A 49 -3.76 20.86 15.79
N THR A 50 -4.89 20.75 15.10
CA THR A 50 -4.95 20.89 13.63
C THR A 50 -4.88 22.35 13.18
N LEU A 51 -5.37 23.29 13.98
CA LEU A 51 -5.29 24.73 13.69
C LEU A 51 -3.90 25.32 13.97
N LEU A 52 -3.11 24.71 14.86
CA LEU A 52 -1.77 25.18 15.21
C LEU A 52 -0.68 24.79 14.20
N TYR A 53 -0.92 23.77 13.37
CA TYR A 53 0.04 23.31 12.35
C TYR A 53 0.11 24.25 11.13
N ILE A 54 -0.95 25.02 10.84
CA ILE A 54 -1.01 25.89 9.66
C ILE A 54 -0.21 27.19 9.84
N CYS A 55 0.17 27.56 11.08
CA CYS A 55 0.86 28.83 11.38
C CYS A 55 2.35 28.72 11.77
N GLY A 56 2.97 27.55 11.63
CA GLY A 56 4.44 27.41 11.74
C GLY A 56 5.07 27.77 13.09
N THR A 57 4.34 27.67 14.21
CA THR A 57 4.89 27.91 15.56
C THR A 57 5.16 26.60 16.30
N ARG A 58 6.38 26.46 16.83
CA ARG A 58 6.78 25.37 17.74
C ARG A 58 6.20 25.66 19.13
N VAL A 59 5.50 24.70 19.71
CA VAL A 59 5.04 24.74 21.10
C VAL A 59 5.86 23.71 21.89
N GLU A 60 6.64 24.17 22.87
CA GLU A 60 7.18 23.29 23.90
C GLU A 60 6.18 23.19 25.05
N TYR A 61 5.85 21.96 25.42
CA TYR A 61 4.85 21.63 26.42
C TYR A 61 5.51 21.68 27.80
N ASN A 62 5.08 22.60 28.67
CA ASN A 62 5.35 22.53 30.11
C ASN A 62 4.05 22.79 30.88
N HIS A 63 3.78 21.98 31.89
CA HIS A 63 2.42 21.67 32.34
C HIS A 63 1.80 22.67 33.33
N ASP A 64 2.40 23.86 33.58
CA ASP A 64 2.01 24.71 34.73
C ASP A 64 1.81 26.22 34.50
N GLN A 65 1.80 26.77 33.27
CA GLN A 65 1.50 28.20 33.11
C GLN A 65 0.63 28.52 31.88
N MET A 66 -0.68 28.64 32.10
CA MET A 66 -1.62 29.23 31.15
C MET A 66 -2.26 30.49 31.74
N ARG A 67 -1.57 31.63 31.62
CA ARG A 67 -2.20 32.96 31.62
C ARG A 67 -1.48 33.86 30.63
N SER A 68 -2.27 34.53 29.80
CA SER A 68 -1.94 35.44 28.70
C SER A 68 -1.55 34.77 27.37
N PHE A 69 -2.50 34.80 26.43
CA PHE A 69 -2.33 34.45 25.03
C PHE A 69 -2.26 35.75 24.23
N ASP A 70 -1.22 35.94 23.42
CA ASP A 70 -1.03 37.13 22.59
C ASP A 70 -1.80 36.96 21.26
N LEU A 71 -2.96 37.64 21.18
CA LEU A 71 -3.97 37.52 20.12
C LEU A 71 -3.52 38.06 18.75
N ALA A 72 -2.33 38.64 18.64
CA ALA A 72 -1.87 39.34 17.43
C ALA A 72 -1.48 38.41 16.25
N LYS A 73 -1.40 37.09 16.44
CA LYS A 73 -0.91 36.15 15.40
C LYS A 73 -1.99 35.36 14.65
N ALA A 74 -3.26 35.42 15.06
CA ALA A 74 -4.35 34.65 14.43
C ALA A 74 -5.08 35.36 13.27
N VAL A 75 -4.74 36.63 12.99
CA VAL A 75 -5.52 37.52 12.10
C VAL A 75 -5.30 37.28 10.60
N ASN A 76 -4.23 36.60 10.18
CA ASN A 76 -3.81 36.62 8.75
C ASN A 76 -4.34 35.49 7.85
N CYS A 77 -5.08 34.49 8.35
CA CYS A 77 -5.55 33.38 7.50
C CYS A 77 -6.88 33.64 6.76
N GLN A 78 -7.68 34.64 7.16
CA GLN A 78 -9.05 34.75 6.66
C GLN A 78 -9.22 35.64 5.40
N ARG A 79 -8.18 36.38 4.99
CA ARG A 79 -8.23 37.28 3.81
C ARG A 79 -7.81 36.61 2.49
N LEU A 80 -7.12 35.47 2.53
CA LEU A 80 -6.76 34.70 1.32
C LEU A 80 -7.94 33.91 0.72
N MET A 81 -9.00 33.69 1.49
CA MET A 81 -10.17 32.89 1.07
C MET A 81 -11.35 33.71 0.53
N ARG A 82 -11.27 35.06 0.46
CA ARG A 82 -12.43 35.91 0.13
C ARG A 82 -12.30 36.86 -1.06
N ASN A 83 -11.14 36.97 -1.72
CA ASN A 83 -10.97 37.83 -2.89
C ASN A 83 -10.76 37.03 -4.19
N SER A 84 -11.80 36.32 -4.62
CA SER A 84 -11.97 35.88 -6.01
C SER A 84 -13.39 36.19 -6.49
N ASN A 85 -13.68 37.49 -6.62
CA ASN A 85 -14.75 38.02 -7.47
C ASN A 85 -14.29 39.39 -7.96
N ILE A 86 -13.64 39.40 -9.13
CA ILE A 86 -13.34 40.62 -9.88
C ILE A 86 -14.45 40.80 -10.92
N ASP A 87 -15.09 41.96 -10.80
CA ASP A 87 -16.06 42.57 -11.69
C ASP A 87 -15.43 42.79 -13.09
N THR A 88 -16.05 42.27 -14.15
CA THR A 88 -15.66 42.53 -15.55
C THR A 88 -16.80 43.21 -16.29
N ARG A 89 -16.71 44.54 -16.42
CA ARG A 89 -17.37 45.27 -17.50
C ARG A 89 -16.39 45.49 -18.64
N SER A 90 -16.89 45.18 -19.85
CA SER A 90 -16.38 45.50 -21.19
C SER A 90 -15.37 44.53 -21.82
N GLY A 91 -15.73 44.01 -23.00
CA GLY A 91 -14.80 43.61 -24.05
C GLY A 91 -14.75 42.11 -24.41
N ASN A 92 -15.65 41.69 -25.31
CA ASN A 92 -15.54 40.56 -26.26
C ASN A 92 -14.65 39.34 -25.88
N SER A 93 -15.29 38.23 -25.51
CA SER A 93 -14.80 36.89 -25.82
C SER A 93 -15.97 35.97 -26.15
N ASN A 94 -15.98 35.44 -27.38
CA ASN A 94 -16.88 34.38 -27.82
C ASN A 94 -16.35 33.02 -27.35
N ASN A 95 -17.29 32.14 -26.98
CA ASN A 95 -17.18 30.71 -26.68
C ASN A 95 -16.57 30.27 -25.34
N ILE A 96 -17.40 30.36 -24.30
CA ILE A 96 -17.48 29.32 -23.25
C ILE A 96 -18.96 28.95 -23.13
N GLN A 97 -19.36 27.78 -23.66
CA GLN A 97 -20.69 27.23 -23.38
C GLN A 97 -20.71 26.78 -21.91
N SER A 98 -21.54 27.41 -21.08
CA SER A 98 -21.75 26.95 -19.72
C SER A 98 -22.50 25.63 -19.74
N LEU A 99 -21.89 24.57 -19.21
CA LEU A 99 -22.51 23.24 -19.07
C LEU A 99 -23.80 23.34 -18.26
N LYS A 100 -24.84 22.62 -18.69
CA LYS A 100 -26.13 22.61 -18.00
C LYS A 100 -26.04 21.76 -16.72
N PRO A 101 -26.83 22.03 -15.66
CA PRO A 101 -26.92 21.12 -14.52
C PRO A 101 -27.61 19.82 -14.96
N CYS A 102 -27.07 18.66 -14.56
CA CYS A 102 -27.72 17.37 -14.79
C CYS A 102 -29.05 17.28 -14.01
N ARG A 103 -30.11 16.78 -14.65
CA ARG A 103 -31.44 16.66 -14.04
C ARG A 103 -31.49 15.63 -12.90
N ASP A 104 -30.58 14.67 -12.91
CA ASP A 104 -30.57 13.52 -11.99
C ASP A 104 -29.69 13.73 -10.75
N GLY A 105 -29.02 14.89 -10.62
CA GLY A 105 -28.32 15.28 -9.40
C GLY A 105 -27.29 14.25 -8.89
N ALA A 106 -27.34 13.92 -7.61
CA ALA A 106 -26.41 13.00 -6.94
C ALA A 106 -26.60 11.51 -7.30
N ASP A 107 -27.70 11.17 -7.97
CA ASP A 107 -28.06 9.79 -8.33
C ASP A 107 -27.61 9.42 -9.76
N CYS A 108 -26.92 10.34 -10.45
CA CYS A 108 -26.42 10.15 -11.82
C CYS A 108 -25.52 8.91 -11.98
N SER A 109 -24.84 8.48 -10.91
CA SER A 109 -23.95 7.30 -10.92
C SER A 109 -24.68 5.97 -11.09
N LEU A 110 -26.01 5.92 -10.90
CA LEU A 110 -26.77 4.66 -11.03
C LEU A 110 -27.26 4.38 -12.46
N HIS A 111 -27.17 5.36 -13.37
CA HIS A 111 -27.76 5.24 -14.71
C HIS A 111 -26.77 5.41 -15.87
N HIS A 112 -25.58 5.97 -15.64
CA HIS A 112 -24.69 6.40 -16.74
C HIS A 112 -23.20 6.05 -16.55
N ASP A 113 -22.85 5.02 -15.79
CA ASP A 113 -21.45 4.57 -15.68
C ASP A 113 -20.87 4.21 -17.06
N GLY A 114 -20.06 5.13 -17.62
CA GLY A 114 -19.30 4.95 -18.85
C GLY A 114 -19.67 5.85 -20.03
N ASP A 115 -20.67 6.73 -19.93
CA ASP A 115 -21.03 7.60 -21.06
C ASP A 115 -20.16 8.87 -21.13
N ILE A 116 -19.13 8.82 -21.98
CA ILE A 116 -18.18 9.93 -22.23
C ILE A 116 -18.91 11.18 -22.73
N GLN A 117 -20.02 11.03 -23.49
CA GLN A 117 -20.78 12.19 -23.98
C GLN A 117 -21.52 12.90 -22.84
N HIS A 118 -21.89 12.22 -21.76
CA HIS A 118 -22.59 12.84 -20.64
C HIS A 118 -21.68 13.83 -19.88
N ASN A 119 -20.43 13.42 -19.62
CA ASN A 119 -19.45 14.23 -18.88
C ASN A 119 -19.00 15.50 -19.62
N GLU A 120 -19.14 15.52 -20.95
CA GLU A 120 -18.82 16.70 -21.77
C GLU A 120 -19.93 17.75 -21.78
N TYR A 121 -21.17 17.41 -21.40
CA TYR A 121 -22.34 18.30 -21.52
C TYR A 121 -22.89 18.82 -20.18
N TYR A 122 -22.59 18.18 -19.04
CA TYR A 122 -23.15 18.52 -17.73
C TYR A 122 -22.10 18.80 -16.65
N SER A 123 -22.43 19.67 -15.68
CA SER A 123 -21.58 19.95 -14.51
C SER A 123 -22.04 19.16 -13.27
N HIS A 124 -21.11 18.56 -12.51
CA HIS A 124 -21.40 17.79 -11.29
C HIS A 124 -20.68 18.35 -10.05
N PRO A 125 -21.35 18.44 -8.88
CA PRO A 125 -20.71 18.69 -7.59
C PRO A 125 -20.60 17.39 -6.79
N CYS A 126 -19.66 16.49 -7.11
CA CYS A 126 -19.46 15.29 -6.29
C CYS A 126 -18.57 15.63 -5.07
N ARG A 127 -19.21 15.93 -3.93
CA ARG A 127 -18.54 15.82 -2.62
C ARG A 127 -18.51 14.35 -2.22
N TRP A 128 -17.32 13.77 -2.09
CA TRP A 128 -17.12 12.44 -1.51
C TRP A 128 -17.66 12.42 -0.07
N LYS A 129 -18.60 11.50 0.23
CA LYS A 129 -19.08 11.28 1.60
C LYS A 129 -17.93 10.72 2.43
N GLN A 130 -17.72 11.23 3.64
CA GLN A 130 -16.70 10.70 4.55
C GLN A 130 -17.11 9.30 5.04
N GLU A 131 -16.15 8.44 5.36
CA GLU A 131 -16.49 7.14 5.98
C GLU A 131 -17.09 7.34 7.36
N CYS A 132 -18.17 6.61 7.67
CA CYS A 132 -18.70 6.60 9.01
C CYS A 132 -17.66 5.99 9.96
N LYS A 133 -17.29 6.71 11.03
CA LYS A 133 -16.35 6.22 12.05
C LYS A 133 -16.75 4.90 12.73
N TYR A 134 -18.03 4.52 12.63
CA TYR A 134 -18.54 3.26 13.16
C TYR A 134 -18.60 2.12 12.13
N GLY A 135 -18.23 2.39 10.87
CA GLY A 135 -18.17 1.41 9.78
C GLY A 135 -19.43 0.56 9.66
N THR A 136 -19.26 -0.75 9.49
CA THR A 136 -20.36 -1.73 9.43
C THR A 136 -21.18 -1.85 10.72
N SER A 137 -20.69 -1.27 11.83
CA SER A 137 -21.31 -1.33 13.16
C SER A 137 -22.16 -0.09 13.47
N CYS A 138 -22.30 0.84 12.53
CA CYS A 138 -23.14 2.03 12.68
C CYS A 138 -24.61 1.64 12.88
N ARG A 139 -25.24 2.13 13.96
CA ARG A 139 -26.66 1.89 14.24
C ARG A 139 -27.62 2.80 13.46
N GLU A 140 -27.08 3.80 12.77
CA GLU A 140 -27.82 4.80 12.00
C GLU A 140 -27.81 4.50 10.48
N GLN A 141 -27.48 3.27 10.07
CA GLN A 141 -27.51 2.84 8.66
C GLN A 141 -28.90 2.98 8.01
N SER A 142 -29.95 3.14 8.81
CA SER A 142 -31.32 3.38 8.34
C SER A 142 -31.80 4.84 8.47
N ASP A 143 -31.00 5.79 9.02
CA ASP A 143 -31.36 7.22 9.00
C ASP A 143 -30.90 7.85 7.67
N PRO A 144 -31.84 8.31 6.81
CA PRO A 144 -31.49 8.91 5.51
C PRO A 144 -30.53 10.09 5.64
N ARG A 145 -30.67 10.93 6.68
CA ARG A 145 -29.82 12.12 6.85
C ARG A 145 -28.37 11.75 7.18
N HIS A 146 -28.18 10.63 7.88
CA HIS A 146 -26.86 10.10 8.20
C HIS A 146 -26.21 9.47 6.97
N CYS A 147 -26.97 8.66 6.22
CA CYS A 147 -26.52 8.06 4.96
C CYS A 147 -26.25 9.11 3.86
N ASP A 148 -26.85 10.29 3.94
CA ASP A 148 -26.55 11.44 3.07
C ASP A 148 -25.18 12.07 3.33
N HIS A 149 -24.64 11.93 4.55
CA HIS A 149 -23.34 12.50 4.91
C HIS A 149 -22.20 11.48 4.95
N PHE A 150 -22.50 10.21 5.24
CA PHE A 150 -21.48 9.20 5.49
C PHE A 150 -21.63 7.93 4.64
N HIS A 151 -20.50 7.40 4.20
CA HIS A 151 -20.43 6.10 3.53
C HIS A 151 -20.31 4.95 4.55
N HIS A 152 -20.99 3.84 4.29
CA HIS A 152 -20.88 2.59 5.05
C HIS A 152 -20.56 1.44 4.08
N PRO A 153 -19.50 0.65 4.32
CA PRO A 153 -19.26 -0.55 3.53
C PRO A 153 -20.40 -1.56 3.80
N THR A 154 -21.06 -2.03 2.74
CA THR A 154 -22.23 -2.93 2.87
C THR A 154 -21.83 -4.29 3.43
N ARG A 155 -22.57 -4.76 4.44
CA ARG A 155 -22.59 -6.19 4.82
C ARG A 155 -23.34 -6.96 3.73
N THR A 156 -22.68 -7.88 3.05
CA THR A 156 -23.31 -8.82 2.12
C THR A 156 -24.46 -9.53 2.84
N SER A 157 -25.70 -9.31 2.38
CA SER A 157 -26.90 -9.88 2.99
C SER A 157 -27.00 -11.38 2.69
N LEU A 158 -26.64 -12.23 3.65
CA LEU A 158 -27.07 -13.62 3.67
C LEU A 158 -28.35 -13.73 4.51
N PHE A 159 -29.45 -13.97 3.81
CA PHE A 159 -30.72 -14.40 4.37
C PHE A 159 -30.57 -15.87 4.84
N VAL A 160 -30.73 -16.14 6.13
CA VAL A 160 -30.96 -17.50 6.67
C VAL A 160 -31.99 -17.42 7.80
N PRO A 161 -33.08 -18.22 7.80
CA PRO A 161 -34.10 -18.19 8.85
C PRO A 161 -33.65 -18.87 10.15
N SER A 162 -34.20 -18.37 11.25
CA SER A 162 -33.96 -18.73 12.65
C SER A 162 -34.14 -20.21 13.02
N ALA A 163 -33.28 -20.69 13.93
CA ALA A 163 -33.62 -21.73 14.91
C ALA A 163 -32.92 -21.46 16.25
N THR A 164 -33.60 -21.87 17.31
CA THR A 164 -33.52 -21.43 18.71
C THR A 164 -32.53 -22.20 19.61
N ALA A 165 -32.13 -21.52 20.69
CA ALA A 165 -31.93 -21.98 22.09
C ALA A 165 -30.49 -22.23 22.64
N SER A 166 -30.17 -21.42 23.67
CA SER A 166 -29.58 -21.68 25.02
C SER A 166 -28.30 -22.55 25.16
N SER A 167 -27.37 -22.34 26.11
CA SER A 167 -27.26 -21.47 27.31
C SER A 167 -25.85 -21.62 27.94
N HIS A 168 -25.45 -20.63 28.77
CA HIS A 168 -24.53 -20.70 29.94
C HIS A 168 -23.04 -21.09 29.75
N LEU A 169 -22.03 -20.59 30.48
CA LEU A 169 -21.85 -19.70 31.65
C LEU A 169 -20.37 -19.21 31.69
N SER A 170 -20.17 -18.06 32.36
CA SER A 170 -18.97 -17.32 32.83
C SER A 170 -17.94 -18.14 33.64
N ASN A 171 -16.70 -17.74 34.05
CA ASN A 171 -15.97 -16.47 34.20
C ASN A 171 -14.48 -16.74 34.61
N MET A 172 -13.57 -15.75 34.39
CA MET A 172 -12.35 -15.37 35.17
C MET A 172 -11.13 -16.36 35.28
N ASN A 173 -9.84 -15.98 35.29
CA ASN A 173 -9.16 -14.68 35.43
C ASN A 173 -7.70 -14.69 34.88
N SER A 174 -7.24 -13.49 34.48
CA SER A 174 -5.89 -12.90 34.32
C SER A 174 -4.60 -13.70 34.60
N ASP A 175 -3.62 -13.57 33.69
CA ASP A 175 -2.39 -12.80 33.98
C ASP A 175 -1.58 -12.39 32.72
N THR A 176 -0.66 -11.44 32.91
CA THR A 176 -0.27 -10.37 31.99
C THR A 176 1.10 -10.55 31.30
N THR A 177 1.14 -10.52 29.95
CA THR A 177 2.32 -10.03 29.17
C THR A 177 1.84 -9.38 27.87
N ARG A 178 2.31 -8.15 27.63
CA ARG A 178 1.83 -7.22 26.60
C ARG A 178 2.43 -7.56 25.22
N SER A 179 1.82 -8.52 24.54
CA SER A 179 2.02 -8.77 23.11
C SER A 179 0.86 -8.17 22.29
N SER A 180 1.19 -7.49 21.21
CA SER A 180 0.27 -6.80 20.29
C SER A 180 -0.85 -7.74 19.83
N ARG A 181 -2.11 -7.33 20.04
CA ARG A 181 -3.30 -8.06 19.58
C ARG A 181 -3.34 -8.07 18.05
N ILE A 182 -2.97 -9.21 17.48
CA ILE A 182 -3.19 -9.54 16.08
C ILE A 182 -4.63 -10.05 15.96
N HIS A 183 -5.45 -9.36 15.17
CA HIS A 183 -6.74 -9.86 14.71
C HIS A 183 -6.49 -11.09 13.83
N THR A 184 -6.75 -12.29 14.36
CA THR A 184 -6.69 -13.54 13.59
C THR A 184 -8.08 -13.87 13.08
N ASN A 185 -8.30 -13.74 11.77
CA ASN A 185 -9.50 -14.25 11.12
C ASN A 185 -9.26 -15.73 10.73
N HIS A 186 -10.23 -16.60 11.05
CA HIS A 186 -10.13 -18.06 11.07
C HIS A 186 -9.94 -18.80 9.70
N GLY A 187 -9.39 -18.16 8.67
CA GLY A 187 -8.99 -18.80 7.38
C GLY A 187 -7.47 -18.99 7.21
N ASP A 188 -6.67 -18.53 8.17
CA ASP A 188 -5.26 -18.16 8.01
C ASP A 188 -4.25 -19.32 8.23
N ASN A 189 -4.61 -20.34 9.01
CA ASN A 189 -3.66 -21.39 9.43
C ASN A 189 -3.16 -22.27 8.27
N GLY A 190 -3.97 -22.51 7.23
CA GLY A 190 -3.61 -23.38 6.10
C GLY A 190 -2.47 -22.81 5.25
N MET A 191 -2.64 -21.58 4.75
CA MET A 191 -1.61 -20.95 3.91
C MET A 191 -0.36 -20.59 4.70
N GLN A 192 -0.47 -20.24 5.98
CA GLN A 192 0.71 -20.06 6.83
C GLN A 192 1.55 -21.34 6.94
N LYS A 193 0.91 -22.50 7.12
CA LYS A 193 1.61 -23.81 7.10
C LYS A 193 2.18 -24.11 5.72
N ALA A 194 1.43 -23.82 4.66
CA ALA A 194 1.91 -23.98 3.29
C ALA A 194 3.17 -23.14 3.06
N TYR A 195 3.22 -21.89 3.54
CA TYR A 195 4.42 -21.05 3.44
C TYR A 195 5.60 -21.54 4.28
N SER A 196 5.36 -22.09 5.47
CA SER A 196 6.45 -22.72 6.24
C SER A 196 7.05 -23.93 5.51
N ILE A 197 6.20 -24.79 4.93
CA ILE A 197 6.65 -25.97 4.16
C ILE A 197 7.31 -25.54 2.85
N GLY A 198 6.65 -24.68 2.07
CA GLY A 198 7.16 -24.18 0.80
C GLY A 198 8.46 -23.39 0.96
N GLY A 199 8.59 -22.64 2.05
CA GLY A 199 9.82 -21.97 2.45
C GLY A 199 10.96 -22.94 2.71
N ALA A 200 10.71 -24.02 3.46
CA ALA A 200 11.72 -25.06 3.69
C ALA A 200 12.17 -25.74 2.37
N ILE A 201 11.21 -26.04 1.47
CA ILE A 201 11.50 -26.60 0.14
C ILE A 201 12.38 -25.65 -0.67
N ALA A 202 12.03 -24.36 -0.72
CA ALA A 202 12.78 -23.37 -1.48
C ALA A 202 14.18 -23.13 -0.88
N LEU A 203 14.29 -23.04 0.45
CA LEU A 203 15.54 -22.79 1.16
C LEU A 203 16.55 -23.93 0.96
N GLU A 204 16.11 -25.20 1.03
CA GLU A 204 16.98 -26.37 0.84
C GLU A 204 17.64 -26.40 -0.55
N ARG A 205 16.99 -25.80 -1.55
CA ARG A 205 17.46 -25.76 -2.94
C ARG A 205 18.43 -24.62 -3.23
N LEU A 206 18.47 -23.60 -2.38
CA LEU A 206 19.42 -22.51 -2.53
C LEU A 206 20.86 -23.04 -2.40
N SER A 207 21.81 -22.35 -3.03
CA SER A 207 23.22 -22.65 -2.83
C SER A 207 23.60 -22.50 -1.34
N GLN A 208 24.61 -23.23 -0.87
CA GLN A 208 25.09 -23.08 0.51
C GLN A 208 25.50 -21.63 0.83
N GLN A 209 26.03 -20.93 -0.18
CA GLN A 209 26.37 -19.51 -0.07
C GLN A 209 25.12 -18.66 0.19
N ASP A 210 24.05 -18.86 -0.58
CA ASP A 210 22.79 -18.10 -0.43
C ASP A 210 22.11 -18.39 0.90
N GLN A 211 22.05 -19.66 1.32
CA GLN A 211 21.51 -20.05 2.62
C GLN A 211 22.26 -19.34 3.76
N THR A 212 23.60 -19.29 3.67
CA THR A 212 24.45 -18.61 4.65
C THR A 212 24.23 -17.09 4.62
N THR A 213 24.17 -16.49 3.43
CA THR A 213 23.90 -15.06 3.25
C THR A 213 22.55 -14.67 3.86
N ILE A 214 21.49 -15.45 3.61
CA ILE A 214 20.15 -15.21 4.17
C ILE A 214 20.17 -15.34 5.69
N LYS A 215 20.76 -16.42 6.23
CA LYS A 215 20.83 -16.63 7.69
C LYS A 215 21.51 -15.48 8.42
N ASN A 216 22.54 -14.91 7.79
CA ASN A 216 23.34 -13.81 8.34
C ASN A 216 22.83 -12.41 7.94
N MET A 217 21.65 -12.31 7.33
CA MET A 217 21.11 -11.01 6.91
C MET A 217 20.90 -10.07 8.09
N ARG A 218 21.03 -8.76 7.81
CA ARG A 218 20.74 -7.68 8.75
C ARG A 218 19.23 -7.47 8.88
N GLU A 219 18.77 -6.97 10.02
CA GLU A 219 17.34 -6.64 10.25
C GLU A 219 16.85 -5.51 9.35
N ASP A 220 17.74 -4.59 8.98
CA ASP A 220 17.45 -3.45 8.11
C ASP A 220 17.72 -3.75 6.63
N ALA A 221 18.09 -4.97 6.25
CA ALA A 221 18.35 -5.32 4.85
C ALA A 221 17.07 -5.36 4.00
N VAL A 222 15.95 -5.70 4.63
CA VAL A 222 14.63 -5.73 4.02
C VAL A 222 13.72 -4.77 4.78
N ILE A 223 13.10 -3.85 4.05
CA ILE A 223 12.09 -2.94 4.57
C ILE A 223 10.73 -3.36 4.03
N VAL A 224 9.73 -3.45 4.90
CA VAL A 224 8.33 -3.67 4.51
C VAL A 224 7.56 -2.39 4.72
N VAL A 225 6.93 -1.92 3.65
CA VAL A 225 5.99 -0.81 3.67
C VAL A 225 4.58 -1.40 3.58
N PRO A 226 3.81 -1.38 4.68
CA PRO A 226 2.48 -2.00 4.71
C PRO A 226 1.53 -1.39 3.69
N GLY A 227 0.61 -2.23 3.22
CA GLY A 227 -0.43 -1.89 2.27
C GLY A 227 -1.82 -2.12 2.86
N THR A 228 -2.84 -2.06 2.01
CA THR A 228 -4.24 -2.29 2.41
C THR A 228 -4.60 -3.78 2.43
N TYR A 229 -4.16 -4.55 1.44
CA TYR A 229 -4.60 -5.94 1.23
C TYR A 229 -3.47 -6.98 1.28
N ASP A 230 -2.24 -6.60 0.90
CA ASP A 230 -1.10 -7.53 0.94
C ASP A 230 -0.38 -7.49 2.29
N HIS A 231 0.15 -8.65 2.69
CA HIS A 231 0.81 -8.88 3.98
C HIS A 231 2.11 -9.68 3.83
N ILE A 232 3.04 -9.19 3.03
CA ILE A 232 4.37 -9.80 2.85
C ILE A 232 5.10 -10.05 4.17
N ASP A 233 4.87 -9.24 5.20
CA ASP A 233 5.43 -9.41 6.54
C ASP A 233 5.08 -10.78 7.14
N GLN A 234 3.86 -11.26 6.92
CA GLN A 234 3.43 -12.58 7.39
C GLN A 234 4.16 -13.69 6.62
N VAL A 235 4.33 -13.53 5.31
CA VAL A 235 5.09 -14.48 4.48
C VAL A 235 6.55 -14.49 4.90
N LEU A 236 7.21 -13.34 4.98
CA LEU A 236 8.62 -13.22 5.41
C LEU A 236 8.84 -13.83 6.80
N THR A 237 7.88 -13.67 7.71
CA THR A 237 7.92 -14.32 9.03
C THR A 237 7.94 -15.85 8.90
N LYS A 238 7.10 -16.43 8.04
CA LYS A 238 7.09 -17.90 7.79
C LYS A 238 8.34 -18.40 7.07
N LEU A 239 9.00 -17.53 6.30
CA LEU A 239 10.27 -17.80 5.64
C LEU A 239 11.49 -17.56 6.54
N ASN A 240 11.28 -17.13 7.80
CA ASN A 240 12.33 -16.74 8.74
C ASN A 240 13.28 -15.65 8.19
N LEU A 241 12.74 -14.74 7.36
CA LEU A 241 13.47 -13.60 6.84
C LEU A 241 13.31 -12.41 7.78
N LYS A 242 14.42 -11.74 8.10
CA LYS A 242 14.40 -10.53 8.93
C LYS A 242 13.94 -9.34 8.09
N PHE A 243 13.12 -8.48 8.69
CA PHE A 243 12.67 -7.25 8.05
C PHE A 243 12.38 -6.16 9.09
N THR A 244 12.37 -4.93 8.63
CA THR A 244 11.91 -3.77 9.40
C THR A 244 10.66 -3.20 8.74
N THR A 245 9.59 -2.99 9.51
CA THR A 245 8.38 -2.34 9.01
C THR A 245 8.51 -0.82 9.10
N VAL A 246 8.15 -0.12 8.03
CA VAL A 246 8.14 1.35 7.93
C VAL A 246 6.80 1.78 7.35
N GLN A 247 6.08 2.67 8.02
CA GLN A 247 4.79 3.14 7.51
C GLN A 247 4.97 4.03 6.28
N GLN A 248 3.96 4.09 5.41
CA GLN A 248 4.03 4.86 4.16
C GLN A 248 4.39 6.34 4.40
N TYR A 249 3.83 6.97 5.45
CA TYR A 249 4.12 8.36 5.81
C TYR A 249 5.51 8.55 6.45
N GLU A 250 6.11 7.49 7.00
CA GLU A 250 7.44 7.54 7.63
C GLU A 250 8.56 7.50 6.60
N LEU A 251 8.30 6.97 5.39
CA LEU A 251 9.28 6.90 4.30
C LEU A 251 9.89 8.26 3.96
N MET A 252 9.13 9.36 4.15
CA MET A 252 9.62 10.71 3.91
C MET A 252 10.73 11.16 4.84
N ASN A 253 10.93 10.49 5.98
CA ASN A 253 12.00 10.79 6.94
C ASN A 253 12.86 9.57 7.27
N TYR A 254 12.45 8.37 6.87
CA TYR A 254 13.20 7.14 7.12
C TYR A 254 14.57 7.17 6.42
N PRO A 255 15.67 6.83 7.10
CA PRO A 255 17.02 6.93 6.54
C PRO A 255 17.35 5.73 5.60
N LEU A 256 16.64 5.65 4.47
CA LEU A 256 16.85 4.63 3.43
C LEU A 256 18.32 4.47 3.06
N LYS A 257 18.74 3.23 2.85
CA LYS A 257 20.10 2.86 2.44
C LYS A 257 20.05 2.10 1.13
N THR A 258 20.98 2.38 0.23
CA THR A 258 20.96 1.80 -1.12
C THR A 258 21.09 0.28 -1.10
N TYR A 259 21.76 -0.33 -0.12
CA TYR A 259 21.85 -1.80 -0.02
C TYR A 259 20.50 -2.51 0.25
N GLN A 260 19.47 -1.78 0.69
CA GLN A 260 18.19 -2.35 1.12
C GLN A 260 17.35 -2.85 -0.05
N THR A 261 16.46 -3.80 0.25
CA THR A 261 15.29 -4.13 -0.56
C THR A 261 14.05 -3.61 0.14
N VAL A 262 13.22 -2.83 -0.55
CA VAL A 262 11.96 -2.30 0.01
C VAL A 262 10.78 -3.00 -0.66
N TYR A 263 10.04 -3.78 0.11
CA TYR A 263 8.74 -4.30 -0.30
C TYR A 263 7.67 -3.24 -0.03
N ILE A 264 6.90 -2.91 -1.05
CA ILE A 264 5.76 -2.00 -0.97
C ILE A 264 4.52 -2.81 -1.32
N ASN A 265 3.78 -3.16 -0.28
CA ASN A 265 2.53 -3.88 -0.43
C ASN A 265 1.50 -3.01 -1.17
N CYS A 266 0.48 -3.64 -1.74
CA CYS A 266 -0.67 -3.01 -2.39
C CYS A 266 -1.15 -1.77 -1.63
N ALA A 267 -0.88 -0.58 -2.19
CA ALA A 267 -1.07 0.70 -1.51
C ALA A 267 -2.11 1.54 -2.24
N SER A 268 -3.24 1.79 -1.60
CA SER A 268 -4.35 2.61 -2.12
C SER A 268 -4.11 4.12 -1.97
N ASN A 269 -3.38 4.55 -0.94
CA ASN A 269 -3.15 5.96 -0.62
C ASN A 269 -1.66 6.22 -0.30
N PHE A 270 -0.80 6.00 -1.30
CA PHE A 270 0.65 6.18 -1.15
C PHE A 270 1.05 7.66 -1.37
N PRO A 271 1.81 8.30 -0.46
CA PRO A 271 2.24 9.69 -0.64
C PRO A 271 3.09 9.87 -1.92
N ARG A 272 2.72 10.83 -2.77
CA ARG A 272 3.39 11.06 -4.08
C ARG A 272 4.86 11.42 -3.89
N GLU A 273 5.16 12.25 -2.89
CA GLU A 273 6.50 12.67 -2.53
C GLU A 273 7.36 11.47 -2.10
N ALA A 274 6.76 10.49 -1.41
CA ALA A 274 7.45 9.26 -1.03
C ALA A 274 7.76 8.40 -2.26
N ALA A 275 6.86 8.36 -3.25
CA ALA A 275 7.11 7.63 -4.50
C ALA A 275 8.28 8.23 -5.28
N TYR A 276 8.35 9.56 -5.42
CA TYR A 276 9.49 10.23 -6.06
C TYR A 276 10.79 10.03 -5.27
N ARG A 277 10.72 10.12 -3.94
CA ARG A 277 11.87 9.83 -3.08
C ARG A 277 12.39 8.40 -3.29
N LEU A 278 11.50 7.41 -3.42
CA LEU A 278 11.90 6.04 -3.73
C LEU A 278 12.65 5.96 -5.06
N ARG A 279 12.17 6.63 -6.11
CA ARG A 279 12.89 6.71 -7.39
C ARG A 279 14.31 7.25 -7.23
N GLU A 280 14.50 8.34 -6.50
CA GLU A 280 15.85 8.90 -6.27
C GLU A 280 16.79 7.89 -5.60
N PHE A 281 16.28 7.04 -4.71
CA PHE A 281 17.08 6.00 -4.05
C PHE A 281 17.29 4.77 -4.95
N VAL A 282 16.29 4.41 -5.77
CA VAL A 282 16.45 3.35 -6.78
C VAL A 282 17.54 3.75 -7.76
N GLU A 283 17.54 4.99 -8.25
CA GLU A 283 18.59 5.50 -9.15
C GLU A 283 20.00 5.37 -8.54
N LYS A 284 20.11 5.41 -7.21
CA LYS A 284 21.36 5.26 -6.43
C LYS A 284 21.66 3.81 -5.99
N GLY A 285 20.83 2.85 -6.36
CA GLY A 285 21.07 1.43 -6.10
C GLY A 285 20.06 0.71 -5.22
N LEU A 286 19.02 1.38 -4.70
CA LEU A 286 17.95 0.72 -3.93
C LEU A 286 17.18 -0.27 -4.81
N HIS A 287 16.76 -1.40 -4.23
CA HIS A 287 15.82 -2.31 -4.90
C HIS A 287 14.43 -2.12 -4.30
N ILE A 288 13.41 -2.01 -5.14
CA ILE A 288 12.01 -1.99 -4.69
C ILE A 288 11.23 -3.14 -5.34
N ILE A 289 10.35 -3.74 -4.54
CA ILE A 289 9.41 -4.77 -4.98
C ILE A 289 8.03 -4.26 -4.64
N THR A 290 7.12 -4.26 -5.62
CA THR A 290 5.79 -3.65 -5.46
C THR A 290 4.70 -4.63 -5.88
N THR A 291 3.55 -4.58 -5.20
CA THR A 291 2.40 -5.44 -5.52
C THR A 291 1.16 -4.66 -5.88
N ASP A 292 0.42 -5.19 -6.86
CA ASP A 292 -0.93 -4.81 -7.26
C ASP A 292 -1.14 -3.27 -7.36
N TRP A 293 -1.92 -2.66 -6.46
CA TRP A 293 -2.28 -1.24 -6.56
C TRP A 293 -1.10 -0.27 -6.44
N ALA A 294 0.06 -0.74 -5.96
CA ALA A 294 1.30 0.02 -6.04
C ALA A 294 1.66 0.37 -7.51
N LEU A 295 1.14 -0.36 -8.51
CA LEU A 295 1.28 0.01 -9.92
C LEU A 295 0.78 1.43 -10.19
N ARG A 296 -0.43 1.76 -9.73
CA ARG A 296 -1.02 3.10 -9.92
C ARG A 296 -0.43 4.11 -8.95
N ASN A 297 -0.29 3.73 -7.69
CA ASN A 297 -0.02 4.69 -6.62
C ASN A 297 1.47 4.94 -6.37
N VAL A 298 2.37 4.09 -6.89
CA VAL A 298 3.82 4.24 -6.76
C VAL A 298 4.47 4.29 -8.15
N LEU A 299 4.25 3.27 -8.98
CA LEU A 299 4.98 3.14 -10.24
C LEU A 299 4.50 4.12 -11.31
N GLN A 300 3.20 4.32 -11.51
CA GLN A 300 2.72 5.38 -12.42
C GLN A 300 3.06 6.79 -11.93
N VAL A 301 3.27 6.98 -10.63
CA VAL A 301 3.66 8.29 -10.08
C VAL A 301 5.13 8.56 -10.38
N ALA A 302 6.02 7.63 -10.03
CA ALA A 302 7.46 7.87 -10.07
C ALA A 302 8.18 7.23 -11.25
N PHE A 303 7.65 6.17 -11.87
CA PHE A 303 8.29 5.35 -12.91
C PHE A 303 7.39 5.19 -14.16
N SER A 304 6.59 6.21 -14.48
CA SER A 304 5.61 6.20 -15.58
C SER A 304 6.19 5.97 -16.96
N ASP A 305 7.50 6.20 -17.13
CA ASP A 305 8.21 5.93 -18.37
C ASP A 305 8.48 4.44 -18.62
N PHE A 306 8.25 3.57 -17.63
CA PHE A 306 8.48 2.13 -17.74
C PHE A 306 7.20 1.32 -17.84
N VAL A 307 6.31 1.50 -16.85
CA VAL A 307 5.08 0.71 -16.72
C VAL A 307 3.96 1.59 -16.22
N LYS A 308 2.73 1.21 -16.57
CA LYS A 308 1.53 1.88 -16.10
C LYS A 308 0.36 0.89 -16.04
N HIS A 309 -0.71 1.26 -15.36
CA HIS A 309 -1.94 0.49 -15.37
C HIS A 309 -2.64 0.59 -16.73
N ASN A 310 -3.12 -0.53 -17.27
CA ASN A 310 -3.73 -0.59 -18.61
C ASN A 310 -5.19 -0.11 -18.67
N GLY A 311 -5.79 0.24 -17.53
CA GLY A 311 -7.16 0.75 -17.43
C GLY A 311 -8.21 -0.29 -17.06
N GLN A 312 -7.87 -1.58 -17.01
CA GLN A 312 -8.81 -2.66 -16.69
C GLN A 312 -8.64 -3.18 -15.26
N SER A 313 -9.60 -3.93 -14.73
CA SER A 313 -9.47 -4.59 -13.43
C SER A 313 -9.77 -6.07 -13.57
N THR A 314 -8.95 -6.89 -12.92
CA THR A 314 -9.13 -8.35 -12.93
C THR A 314 -10.32 -8.78 -12.07
N ARG A 315 -10.82 -9.99 -12.32
CA ARG A 315 -11.80 -10.69 -11.48
C ARG A 315 -11.08 -11.60 -10.48
N ASP A 316 -11.81 -12.14 -9.49
CA ASP A 316 -11.30 -13.21 -8.63
C ASP A 316 -11.15 -14.49 -9.46
N GLU A 317 -9.92 -14.81 -9.86
CA GLU A 317 -9.64 -15.94 -10.75
C GLU A 317 -8.20 -16.47 -10.62
N VAL A 318 -8.00 -17.71 -11.05
CA VAL A 318 -6.67 -18.31 -11.15
C VAL A 318 -6.30 -18.51 -12.62
N VAL A 319 -5.12 -18.01 -13.01
CA VAL A 319 -4.58 -18.12 -14.36
C VAL A 319 -3.35 -19.03 -14.40
N GLY A 320 -3.16 -19.75 -15.51
CA GLY A 320 -1.90 -20.45 -15.78
C GLY A 320 -0.80 -19.45 -16.11
N ILE A 321 0.43 -19.74 -15.68
CA ILE A 321 1.58 -18.87 -15.89
C ILE A 321 2.75 -19.57 -16.56
N GLU A 322 3.62 -18.78 -17.19
CA GLU A 322 4.84 -19.21 -17.85
C GLU A 322 6.00 -18.33 -17.42
N VAL A 323 7.15 -18.95 -17.11
CA VAL A 323 8.40 -18.23 -16.87
C VAL A 323 9.06 -17.94 -18.21
N VAL A 324 9.33 -16.66 -18.50
CA VAL A 324 9.85 -16.23 -19.80
C VAL A 324 11.34 -16.58 -19.95
N ASP A 325 12.13 -16.30 -18.93
CA ASP A 325 13.55 -16.69 -18.85
C ASP A 325 13.78 -17.48 -17.55
N PRO A 326 13.74 -18.83 -17.61
CA PRO A 326 13.94 -19.69 -16.46
C PRO A 326 15.31 -19.56 -15.78
N ASN A 327 16.31 -18.97 -16.46
CA ASN A 327 17.65 -18.77 -15.92
C ASN A 327 17.84 -17.39 -15.31
N HIS A 328 16.85 -16.49 -15.43
CA HIS A 328 16.93 -15.16 -14.84
C HIS A 328 17.06 -15.27 -13.32
N ALA A 329 17.97 -14.49 -12.73
CA ALA A 329 18.36 -14.64 -11.31
C ALA A 329 17.18 -14.59 -10.33
N PHE A 330 16.12 -13.84 -10.64
CA PHE A 330 14.92 -13.73 -9.79
C PHE A 330 13.96 -14.91 -9.89
N VAL A 331 13.91 -15.61 -11.03
CA VAL A 331 12.95 -16.71 -11.28
C VAL A 331 13.64 -18.06 -11.51
N ASN A 332 14.94 -18.14 -11.28
CA ASN A 332 15.66 -19.41 -11.31
C ASN A 332 15.06 -20.39 -10.29
N GLY A 333 14.64 -21.55 -10.78
CA GLY A 333 14.00 -22.58 -9.96
C GLY A 333 12.59 -22.24 -9.48
N PHE A 334 11.97 -21.17 -10.00
CA PHE A 334 10.63 -20.68 -9.62
C PHE A 334 9.57 -21.76 -9.78
N VAL A 335 9.52 -22.44 -10.93
CA VAL A 335 8.67 -23.62 -11.13
C VAL A 335 9.52 -24.86 -10.89
N LEU A 336 9.13 -25.69 -9.93
CA LEU A 336 9.75 -27.00 -9.76
C LEU A 336 9.44 -27.87 -10.99
N ALA A 337 10.46 -28.56 -11.49
CA ALA A 337 10.37 -29.50 -12.61
C ALA A 337 9.64 -30.79 -12.19
N ALA A 338 8.38 -30.66 -11.74
CA ALA A 338 7.43 -31.75 -11.79
C ALA A 338 6.96 -31.83 -13.26
N THR A 339 7.06 -33.01 -13.88
CA THR A 339 6.52 -33.26 -15.23
C THR A 339 5.07 -32.75 -15.26
N HIS A 340 4.71 -31.79 -16.12
CA HIS A 340 3.38 -31.13 -16.16
C HIS A 340 3.01 -30.29 -14.91
N ALA A 341 3.94 -29.46 -14.40
CA ALA A 341 3.70 -28.65 -13.21
C ALA A 341 2.53 -27.66 -13.31
N GLU A 342 2.10 -27.23 -14.50
CA GLU A 342 0.97 -26.30 -14.72
C GLU A 342 0.86 -25.17 -13.67
N PRO A 343 1.94 -24.38 -13.47
CA PRO A 343 1.99 -23.40 -12.39
C PRO A 343 0.86 -22.38 -12.56
N GLN A 344 0.29 -21.99 -11.42
CA GLN A 344 -0.87 -21.14 -11.34
C GLN A 344 -0.59 -19.87 -10.57
N TRP A 345 -1.37 -18.85 -10.88
CA TRP A 345 -1.30 -17.55 -10.22
C TRP A 345 -2.68 -17.00 -9.96
N TRP A 346 -2.93 -16.60 -8.72
CA TRP A 346 -4.21 -16.03 -8.34
C TRP A 346 -4.24 -14.52 -8.56
N LEU A 347 -5.35 -14.06 -9.11
CA LEU A 347 -5.69 -12.66 -9.34
C LEU A 347 -6.90 -12.34 -8.46
N GLU A 348 -6.80 -11.28 -7.68
CA GLU A 348 -7.91 -10.82 -6.86
C GLU A 348 -8.85 -9.93 -7.68
N THR A 349 -10.12 -9.85 -7.29
CA THR A 349 -11.02 -8.86 -7.88
C THR A 349 -10.43 -7.46 -7.67
N GLY A 350 -10.17 -6.75 -8.77
CA GLY A 350 -9.61 -5.41 -8.72
C GLY A 350 -8.10 -5.35 -8.88
N SER A 351 -7.38 -6.46 -9.09
CA SER A 351 -5.93 -6.37 -9.35
C SER A 351 -5.65 -5.67 -10.69
N HIS A 352 -4.50 -5.00 -10.76
CA HIS A 352 -4.15 -3.99 -11.77
C HIS A 352 -3.25 -4.53 -12.90
N PRO A 353 -3.78 -4.85 -14.10
CA PRO A 353 -2.97 -5.34 -15.20
C PRO A 353 -1.96 -4.31 -15.72
N ILE A 354 -0.81 -4.82 -16.16
CA ILE A 354 0.41 -4.06 -16.40
C ILE A 354 0.53 -3.73 -17.89
N GLU A 355 0.46 -2.44 -18.24
CA GLU A 355 0.89 -1.95 -19.54
C GLU A 355 2.39 -1.60 -19.49
N ILE A 356 3.17 -2.23 -20.37
CA ILE A 356 4.59 -1.95 -20.53
C ILE A 356 4.75 -0.78 -21.50
N VAL A 357 5.20 0.36 -20.96
CA VAL A 357 5.44 1.59 -21.72
C VAL A 357 6.77 1.48 -22.47
N ASP A 358 7.84 1.09 -21.79
CA ASP A 358 9.15 0.90 -22.40
C ASP A 358 9.49 -0.58 -22.59
N LYS A 359 9.14 -1.09 -23.77
CA LYS A 359 9.38 -2.49 -24.16
C LYS A 359 10.86 -2.87 -24.31
N LYS A 360 11.78 -1.90 -24.33
CA LYS A 360 13.22 -2.18 -24.43
C LYS A 360 13.86 -2.34 -23.04
N ARG A 361 13.42 -1.54 -22.07
CA ARG A 361 13.99 -1.53 -20.72
C ARG A 361 13.26 -2.45 -19.76
N VAL A 362 11.96 -2.69 -19.95
CA VAL A 362 11.16 -3.57 -19.10
C VAL A 362 11.24 -5.01 -19.57
N LYS A 363 11.57 -5.91 -18.64
CA LYS A 363 11.59 -7.35 -18.86
C LYS A 363 10.38 -7.99 -18.19
N VAL A 364 9.66 -8.81 -18.94
CA VAL A 364 8.64 -9.71 -18.37
C VAL A 364 9.34 -10.96 -17.85
N LEU A 365 9.19 -11.25 -16.57
CA LEU A 365 9.73 -12.46 -15.94
C LEU A 365 8.72 -13.60 -16.00
N ILE A 366 7.45 -13.27 -15.80
CA ILE A 366 6.33 -14.21 -15.80
C ILE A 366 5.18 -13.63 -16.59
N ARG A 367 4.60 -14.45 -17.47
CA ARG A 367 3.45 -14.09 -18.29
C ARG A 367 2.30 -15.07 -18.15
N SER A 368 1.12 -14.68 -18.63
CA SER A 368 -0.06 -15.53 -18.72
C SER A 368 -0.84 -15.21 -19.99
N GLN A 369 -1.07 -16.23 -20.84
CA GLN A 369 -1.92 -16.09 -22.02
C GLN A 369 -3.38 -15.81 -21.63
N ALA A 370 -3.88 -16.45 -20.57
CA ALA A 370 -5.25 -16.23 -20.09
C ALA A 370 -5.47 -14.78 -19.61
N LEU A 371 -4.44 -14.15 -19.02
CA LEU A 371 -4.48 -12.74 -18.65
C LEU A 371 -4.55 -11.85 -19.90
N TYR A 372 -3.78 -12.17 -20.95
CA TYR A 372 -3.81 -11.43 -22.21
C TYR A 372 -5.19 -11.49 -22.88
N ASP A 373 -5.75 -12.69 -23.01
CA ASP A 373 -7.01 -12.90 -23.71
C ASP A 373 -8.16 -12.11 -23.07
N LYS A 374 -8.15 -12.00 -21.73
CA LYS A 374 -9.19 -11.30 -20.96
C LYS A 374 -8.92 -9.82 -20.79
N TYR A 375 -7.66 -9.45 -20.51
CA TYR A 375 -7.31 -8.11 -20.01
C TYR A 375 -6.35 -7.33 -20.91
N GLN A 376 -5.94 -7.89 -22.05
CA GLN A 376 -5.00 -7.27 -22.99
C GLN A 376 -3.65 -6.91 -22.32
N SER A 377 -3.26 -7.68 -21.31
CA SER A 377 -1.98 -7.61 -20.60
C SER A 377 -1.56 -9.04 -20.31
N ASP A 378 -0.40 -9.49 -20.78
CA ASP A 378 0.11 -10.83 -20.49
C ASP A 378 1.05 -10.84 -19.28
N ALA A 379 1.58 -9.69 -18.86
CA ALA A 379 2.57 -9.59 -17.82
C ALA A 379 1.99 -9.85 -16.41
N VAL A 380 2.57 -10.81 -15.70
CA VAL A 380 2.27 -11.13 -14.30
C VAL A 380 3.34 -10.56 -13.37
N ILE A 381 4.61 -10.74 -13.73
CA ILE A 381 5.76 -10.15 -13.04
C ILE A 381 6.68 -9.48 -14.04
N VAL A 382 7.04 -8.23 -13.77
CA VAL A 382 7.99 -7.45 -14.57
C VAL A 382 9.13 -6.94 -13.72
N THR A 383 10.27 -6.70 -14.35
CA THR A 383 11.42 -6.04 -13.73
C THR A 383 12.08 -5.05 -14.69
N PHE A 384 12.65 -3.99 -14.16
CA PHE A 384 13.45 -3.03 -14.93
C PHE A 384 14.47 -2.34 -14.04
N ASP A 385 15.60 -1.98 -14.65
CA ASP A 385 16.64 -1.21 -13.99
C ASP A 385 16.35 0.29 -14.10
N CYS A 386 16.65 1.02 -13.03
CA CYS A 386 16.55 2.47 -12.98
C CYS A 386 17.78 3.01 -12.24
N GLY A 387 18.67 3.65 -12.98
CA GLY A 387 20.00 4.00 -12.50
C GLY A 387 20.79 2.75 -12.07
N GLN A 388 21.26 2.73 -10.83
CA GLN A 388 22.02 1.60 -10.27
C GLN A 388 21.15 0.56 -9.54
N GLY A 389 19.84 0.82 -9.40
CA GLY A 389 18.90 -0.03 -8.69
C GLY A 389 17.92 -0.71 -9.64
N ASN A 390 16.98 -1.43 -9.04
CA ASN A 390 16.03 -2.27 -9.76
C ASN A 390 14.61 -2.12 -9.17
N VAL A 391 13.62 -2.14 -10.05
CA VAL A 391 12.21 -2.20 -9.70
C VAL A 391 11.66 -3.54 -10.17
N THR A 392 11.01 -4.28 -9.27
CA THR A 392 10.23 -5.46 -9.61
C THR A 392 8.78 -5.25 -9.22
N HIS A 393 7.85 -5.61 -10.11
CA HIS A 393 6.43 -5.42 -9.90
C HIS A 393 5.67 -6.69 -10.24
N MET A 394 4.63 -6.95 -9.44
CA MET A 394 3.77 -8.11 -9.56
C MET A 394 2.31 -7.69 -9.50
N ILE A 395 1.50 -8.22 -10.41
CA ILE A 395 0.07 -7.86 -10.55
C ILE A 395 -0.77 -8.22 -9.32
N SER A 396 -0.36 -9.21 -8.51
CA SER A 396 -1.13 -9.71 -7.36
C SER A 396 -0.37 -9.56 -6.03
N HIS A 397 -0.97 -10.09 -4.97
CA HIS A 397 -0.44 -10.13 -3.62
C HIS A 397 0.48 -11.32 -3.35
N PHE A 398 1.45 -11.17 -2.45
CA PHE A 398 2.27 -12.28 -1.97
C PHE A 398 1.50 -13.16 -0.97
N TYR A 399 0.82 -12.53 -0.01
CA TYR A 399 0.22 -13.25 1.11
C TYR A 399 -1.09 -13.95 0.73
N LEU A 400 -1.93 -13.25 -0.01
CA LEU A 400 -3.18 -13.77 -0.54
C LEU A 400 -2.85 -14.58 -1.80
N GLN A 401 -2.26 -15.75 -1.67
CA GLN A 401 -2.21 -16.70 -2.78
C GLN A 401 -3.29 -17.73 -2.52
N ARG A 402 -4.31 -17.76 -3.39
CA ARG A 402 -5.26 -18.87 -3.41
C ARG A 402 -4.80 -19.88 -4.43
N SER A 403 -5.06 -21.13 -4.13
CA SER A 403 -4.86 -22.21 -5.06
C SER A 403 -6.23 -22.76 -5.41
N ASP A 404 -6.71 -22.43 -6.61
CA ASP A 404 -7.79 -23.20 -7.18
C ASP A 404 -7.28 -24.60 -7.49
N THR A 405 -8.21 -25.55 -7.52
CA THR A 405 -7.89 -26.94 -7.87
C THR A 405 -8.59 -27.36 -9.16
N PRO A 406 -8.32 -26.69 -10.30
CA PRO A 406 -9.07 -26.89 -11.53
C PRO A 406 -8.86 -28.28 -12.13
N ASN A 407 -7.71 -28.92 -11.88
CA ASN A 407 -7.39 -30.26 -12.36
C ASN A 407 -7.27 -31.27 -11.19
N ALA A 408 -7.28 -32.56 -11.52
CA ALA A 408 -7.16 -33.63 -10.53
C ALA A 408 -5.84 -33.58 -9.75
N ARG A 409 -4.76 -33.09 -10.37
CA ARG A 409 -3.44 -32.97 -9.74
C ARG A 409 -3.42 -31.95 -8.60
N HIS A 410 -4.03 -30.79 -8.81
CA HIS A 410 -4.08 -29.74 -7.81
C HIS A 410 -4.87 -30.16 -6.56
N LYS A 411 -5.79 -31.12 -6.70
CA LYS A 411 -6.53 -31.76 -5.60
C LYS A 411 -5.73 -32.85 -4.87
N MET A 412 -4.60 -33.30 -5.42
CA MET A 412 -3.75 -34.29 -4.77
C MET A 412 -3.18 -33.74 -3.46
N SER A 413 -2.62 -34.61 -2.64
CA SER A 413 -2.09 -34.23 -1.33
C SER A 413 -0.74 -33.51 -1.42
N ALA A 414 -0.38 -32.79 -0.36
CA ALA A 414 0.97 -32.27 -0.17
C ALA A 414 2.05 -33.36 -0.23
N GLN A 415 1.74 -34.59 0.21
CA GLN A 415 2.67 -35.73 0.13
C GLN A 415 2.94 -36.12 -1.32
N GLN A 416 1.92 -36.06 -2.19
CA GLN A 416 2.12 -36.33 -3.62
C GLN A 416 3.03 -35.27 -4.25
N TYR A 417 2.87 -34.00 -3.89
CA TYR A 417 3.80 -32.94 -4.32
C TYR A 417 5.23 -33.26 -3.92
N ALA A 418 5.46 -33.66 -2.66
CA ALA A 418 6.79 -34.04 -2.16
C ALA A 418 7.42 -35.17 -2.98
N GLN A 419 6.64 -36.19 -3.34
CA GLN A 419 7.09 -37.31 -4.16
C GLN A 419 7.47 -36.85 -5.57
N ASP A 420 6.61 -36.03 -6.20
CA ASP A 420 6.80 -35.54 -7.56
C ASP A 420 8.09 -34.72 -7.71
N ILE A 421 8.43 -33.92 -6.69
CA ILE A 421 9.65 -33.11 -6.67
C ILE A 421 10.87 -33.86 -6.12
N LYS A 422 10.72 -35.14 -5.74
CA LYS A 422 11.74 -35.96 -5.08
C LYS A 422 12.33 -35.27 -3.84
N ALA A 423 11.45 -34.76 -2.98
CA ALA A 423 11.81 -34.06 -1.77
C ALA A 423 12.68 -34.91 -0.83
N SER A 424 13.55 -34.26 -0.05
CA SER A 424 14.37 -34.94 0.95
C SER A 424 13.53 -35.55 2.08
N ASP A 425 14.14 -36.43 2.87
CA ASP A 425 13.52 -37.01 4.06
C ASP A 425 13.07 -35.95 5.06
N ASN A 426 13.80 -34.85 5.19
CA ASN A 426 13.47 -33.76 6.11
C ASN A 426 12.19 -33.05 5.67
N ILE A 427 12.06 -32.73 4.38
CA ILE A 427 10.84 -32.14 3.82
C ILE A 427 9.68 -33.13 3.90
N THR A 428 9.90 -34.41 3.59
CA THR A 428 8.85 -35.44 3.66
C THR A 428 8.32 -35.60 5.08
N LYS A 429 9.19 -35.57 6.10
CA LYS A 429 8.78 -35.56 7.52
C LYS A 429 8.01 -34.29 7.88
N LEU A 430 8.46 -33.13 7.42
CA LEU A 430 7.78 -31.86 7.66
C LEU A 430 6.36 -31.85 7.07
N ILE A 431 6.20 -32.31 5.83
CA ILE A 431 4.89 -32.43 5.17
C ILE A 431 3.99 -33.44 5.89
N SER A 432 4.55 -34.57 6.35
CA SER A 432 3.79 -35.57 7.11
C SER A 432 3.26 -35.02 8.43
N LYS A 433 4.01 -34.10 9.06
CA LYS A 433 3.64 -33.47 10.33
C LYS A 433 2.66 -32.31 10.14
N ASP A 434 2.98 -31.37 9.26
CA ASP A 434 2.32 -30.06 9.19
C ASP A 434 1.45 -29.88 7.93
N GLY A 435 1.57 -30.79 6.95
CA GLY A 435 0.91 -30.70 5.64
C GLY A 435 -0.32 -31.59 5.43
N GLN A 436 -0.83 -32.27 6.47
CA GLN A 436 -1.91 -33.26 6.34
C GLN A 436 -3.22 -32.71 5.74
N ASN A 437 -3.49 -31.42 5.94
CA ASN A 437 -4.69 -30.75 5.43
C ASN A 437 -4.38 -29.81 4.24
N LEU A 438 -3.19 -29.95 3.64
CA LEU A 438 -2.77 -29.13 2.50
C LEU A 438 -2.80 -29.96 1.23
N ASN A 439 -3.25 -29.33 0.16
CA ASN A 439 -3.24 -29.93 -1.17
C ASN A 439 -1.97 -29.56 -1.96
N TYR A 440 -1.80 -30.22 -3.09
CA TYR A 440 -0.68 -30.05 -4.02
C TYR A 440 -0.52 -28.59 -4.43
N ALA A 441 -1.61 -27.93 -4.82
CA ALA A 441 -1.55 -26.58 -5.36
C ALA A 441 -1.16 -25.54 -4.30
N GLN A 442 -1.59 -25.72 -3.04
CA GLN A 442 -1.18 -24.86 -1.93
C GLN A 442 0.32 -24.92 -1.67
N ILE A 443 0.91 -26.12 -1.65
CA ILE A 443 2.36 -26.27 -1.46
C ILE A 443 3.14 -25.80 -2.68
N GLN A 444 2.63 -26.07 -3.89
CA GLN A 444 3.25 -25.60 -5.12
C GLN A 444 3.31 -24.08 -5.17
N SER A 445 2.18 -23.41 -4.92
CA SER A 445 2.08 -21.95 -4.92
C SER A 445 2.99 -21.35 -3.85
N SER A 446 2.97 -21.88 -2.63
CA SER A 446 3.80 -21.35 -1.54
C SER A 446 5.30 -21.58 -1.76
N ALA A 447 5.71 -22.74 -2.29
CA ALA A 447 7.11 -23.03 -2.61
C ALA A 447 7.62 -22.14 -3.76
N THR A 448 6.78 -21.91 -4.76
CA THR A 448 7.07 -21.04 -5.91
C THR A 448 7.25 -19.59 -5.46
N SER A 449 6.30 -19.07 -4.68
CA SER A 449 6.35 -17.72 -4.08
C SER A 449 7.56 -17.56 -3.15
N ALA A 450 7.83 -18.55 -2.29
CA ALA A 450 8.99 -18.54 -1.40
C ALA A 450 10.33 -18.53 -2.17
N GLN A 451 10.45 -19.33 -3.23
CA GLN A 451 11.64 -19.35 -4.08
C GLN A 451 11.90 -17.98 -4.70
N PHE A 452 10.86 -17.31 -5.21
CA PHE A 452 10.96 -15.97 -5.78
C PHE A 452 11.48 -14.96 -4.75
N ILE A 453 10.90 -14.96 -3.54
CA ILE A 453 11.31 -14.08 -2.45
C ILE A 453 12.78 -14.34 -2.07
N TYR A 454 13.17 -15.60 -1.90
CA TYR A 454 14.55 -15.94 -1.57
C TYR A 454 15.53 -15.50 -2.66
N ASN A 455 15.20 -15.69 -3.94
CA ASN A 455 16.02 -15.26 -5.07
C ASN A 455 16.22 -13.75 -5.07
N LEU A 456 15.15 -12.98 -4.88
CA LEU A 456 15.22 -11.51 -4.82
C LEU A 456 16.12 -11.03 -3.68
N VAL A 457 15.94 -11.59 -2.48
CA VAL A 457 16.71 -11.21 -1.29
C VAL A 457 18.16 -11.66 -1.38
N SER A 458 18.45 -12.91 -1.75
CA SER A 458 19.81 -13.44 -1.83
C SER A 458 20.63 -12.74 -2.91
N ASN A 459 20.04 -12.51 -4.09
CA ASN A 459 20.70 -11.79 -5.17
C ASN A 459 21.14 -10.38 -4.72
N ARG A 460 20.27 -9.68 -3.98
CA ARG A 460 20.61 -8.35 -3.47
C ARG A 460 21.72 -8.38 -2.43
N LEU A 461 21.61 -9.27 -1.46
CA LEU A 461 22.60 -9.41 -0.40
C LEU A 461 23.99 -9.77 -0.96
N ASN A 462 24.05 -10.68 -1.93
CA ASN A 462 25.31 -11.06 -2.58
C ASN A 462 25.92 -9.92 -3.38
N SER A 463 25.12 -9.16 -4.14
CA SER A 463 25.59 -8.00 -4.90
C SER A 463 26.20 -6.92 -4.00
N THR A 464 25.62 -6.73 -2.82
CA THR A 464 26.14 -5.81 -1.80
C THR A 464 27.46 -6.29 -1.22
N ASN A 465 27.58 -7.58 -0.90
CA ASN A 465 28.79 -8.18 -0.32
C ASN A 465 29.99 -8.19 -1.29
N GLN A 466 29.73 -8.33 -2.59
CA GLN A 466 30.78 -8.21 -3.62
C GLN A 466 31.30 -6.77 -3.74
N SER A 467 30.42 -5.78 -3.61
CA SER A 467 30.79 -4.36 -3.68
C SER A 467 31.61 -3.90 -2.47
N THR A 468 31.37 -4.46 -1.29
CA THR A 468 32.14 -4.12 -0.07
C THR A 468 33.54 -4.76 -0.06
N SER A 469 33.65 -6.00 -0.54
CA SER A 469 34.93 -6.72 -0.63
C SER A 469 35.89 -6.15 -1.69
N SER A 470 35.38 -5.67 -2.83
CA SER A 470 36.18 -4.95 -3.84
C SER A 470 36.71 -3.60 -3.35
N THR A 471 35.95 -2.93 -2.46
CA THR A 471 36.34 -1.64 -1.88
C THR A 471 37.41 -1.79 -0.79
N HIS A 472 37.37 -2.89 -0.02
CA HIS A 472 38.41 -3.20 0.97
C HIS A 472 39.75 -3.61 0.33
N SER A 473 39.72 -4.36 -0.78
CA SER A 473 40.96 -4.73 -1.48
C SER A 473 41.69 -3.53 -2.11
N ARG A 474 40.96 -2.47 -2.52
CA ARG A 474 41.58 -1.24 -3.04
C ARG A 474 42.23 -0.36 -1.96
N LYS A 475 41.80 -0.46 -0.70
CA LYS A 475 42.39 0.31 0.41
C LYS A 475 43.69 -0.30 0.97
N ASN A 476 43.99 -1.56 0.63
CA ASN A 476 45.23 -2.22 1.04
C ASN A 476 46.36 -2.12 -0.01
N PHE A 477 46.13 -1.36 -1.10
CA PHE A 477 47.11 -1.10 -2.17
C PHE A 477 47.43 0.40 -2.36
N GLN A 478 47.02 1.24 -1.41
CA GLN A 478 47.49 2.63 -1.25
C GLN A 478 48.16 2.75 0.11
#